data_AF-A0A0G1DVP0-F1
#
_entry.id   AF-A0A0G1DVP0-F1
#
_cell.length_a   1.000
_cell.length_b   1.000
_cell.length_c   1.000
_cell.angle_alpha   90.00
_cell.angle_beta   90.00
_cell.angle_gamma   90.00
#
_symmetry.space_group_name_H-M   'P 1'
#
loop_
_entity.id
_entity.type
_entity.pdbx_description
1 polymer ?
#
loop_
_entity_poly.entity_id
_entity_poly.type
_entity_poly.pdbx_seq_one_letter_code
_entity_poly.pdbx_strand_id
1 'polypeptide(L)'
;MKAMFKKSLEFLPSILLVFILSTLFWFGGKWFFIEVWFVVEIFILTFLTKTTPFRISLSAFSKGIYIGVGLSLLVYFLVLGIGFEEDTIFTSGILIPPLEEAAKFLPVLLITYLIYRRKKTFLNPSDYLWISVLSGAGFSMVEKMYFGDVTFSYTYGPHLGGIYFFPDALSADGIGYIGHSAATGLIGMCFGLGLYLKSKITSLKKLWWILPLAGFAWIVLEHAIVNISFVENYDWLYMLGGGVVTPIIFIILLVPTLGIDIYGLFNLIKKHPVVKKALIGESKKIIKDFKNGKWADSLILLKKTISMLRKINILIWQKSLNS
;
A
#
# COMPACT_ATOMS: atom_id res chain seq x y z
N MET A 1 22.41 -22.70 24.83
CA MET A 1 22.99 -21.92 23.70
C MET A 1 22.11 -21.86 22.45
N LYS A 2 21.77 -22.96 21.75
CA LYS A 2 20.98 -22.91 20.49
C LYS A 2 19.63 -22.15 20.57
N ALA A 3 18.91 -22.27 21.69
CA ALA A 3 17.65 -21.55 21.90
C ALA A 3 17.82 -20.03 22.12
N MET A 4 18.95 -19.62 22.73
CA MET A 4 19.29 -18.21 22.90
C MET A 4 19.73 -17.58 21.58
N PHE A 5 20.53 -18.30 20.79
CA PHE A 5 21.00 -17.85 19.48
C PHE A 5 19.85 -17.70 18.47
N LYS A 6 18.83 -18.57 18.56
CA LYS A 6 17.62 -18.46 17.74
C LYS A 6 16.80 -17.22 18.10
N LYS A 7 16.68 -16.88 19.40
CA LYS A 7 15.99 -15.66 19.84
C LYS A 7 16.75 -14.39 19.43
N SER A 8 18.07 -14.35 19.52
CA SER A 8 18.84 -13.16 19.10
C SER A 8 18.73 -12.89 17.60
N LEU A 9 18.68 -13.94 16.76
CA LEU A 9 18.41 -13.82 15.33
C LEU A 9 16.99 -13.33 15.01
N GLU A 10 16.01 -13.56 15.89
CA GLU A 10 14.65 -13.03 15.75
C GLU A 10 14.56 -11.52 16.11
N PHE A 11 15.49 -11.01 16.95
CA PHE A 11 15.56 -9.59 17.32
C PHE A 11 16.36 -8.72 16.35
N LEU A 12 17.34 -9.29 15.64
CA LEU A 12 18.18 -8.57 14.67
C LEU A 12 17.36 -7.77 13.63
N PRO A 13 16.28 -8.33 13.04
CA PRO A 13 15.43 -7.59 12.10
C PRO A 13 14.70 -6.42 12.76
N SER A 14 14.33 -6.51 14.04
CA SER A 14 13.66 -5.44 14.76
C SER A 14 14.62 -4.30 15.13
N ILE A 15 15.85 -4.61 15.55
CA ILE A 15 16.88 -3.60 15.82
C ILE A 15 17.28 -2.90 14.52
N LEU A 16 17.53 -3.67 13.45
CA LEU A 16 17.87 -3.13 12.15
C LEU A 16 16.74 -2.24 11.61
N LEU A 17 15.48 -2.67 11.76
CA LEU A 17 14.35 -1.83 11.38
C LEU A 17 14.27 -0.56 12.21
N VAL A 18 14.43 -0.61 13.53
CA VAL A 18 14.42 0.58 14.38
C VAL A 18 15.53 1.53 13.96
N PHE A 19 16.73 1.00 13.68
CA PHE A 19 17.84 1.79 13.17
C PHE A 19 17.52 2.42 11.81
N ILE A 20 16.98 1.65 10.86
CA ILE A 20 16.55 2.15 9.56
C ILE A 20 15.48 3.25 9.74
N LEU A 21 14.43 3.00 10.51
CA LEU A 21 13.37 3.98 10.76
C LEU A 21 13.91 5.24 11.45
N SER A 22 14.85 5.11 12.38
CA SER A 22 15.48 6.25 13.06
C SER A 22 16.34 7.06 12.09
N THR A 23 17.05 6.38 11.18
CA THR A 23 17.86 7.01 10.12
C THR A 23 16.95 7.74 9.15
N LEU A 24 15.92 7.05 8.63
CA LEU A 24 14.92 7.64 7.73
C LEU A 24 14.21 8.83 8.37
N PHE A 25 13.90 8.75 9.66
CA PHE A 25 13.30 9.87 10.41
C PHE A 25 14.25 11.06 10.52
N TRP A 26 15.51 10.80 10.88
CA TRP A 26 16.51 11.85 11.09
C TRP A 26 16.84 12.60 9.80
N PHE A 27 16.97 11.88 8.68
CA PHE A 27 17.37 12.44 7.40
C PHE A 27 16.21 12.80 6.46
N GLY A 28 15.04 12.16 6.61
CA GLY A 28 13.89 12.37 5.71
C GLY A 28 13.06 13.62 6.01
N GLY A 29 13.29 14.28 7.15
CA GLY A 29 12.66 15.56 7.50
C GLY A 29 11.13 15.54 7.40
N LYS A 30 10.53 16.58 6.81
CA LYS A 30 9.07 16.72 6.64
C LYS A 30 8.46 15.64 5.72
N TRP A 31 9.23 15.13 4.77
CA TRP A 31 8.74 14.16 3.77
C TRP A 31 8.49 12.78 4.36
N PHE A 32 9.27 12.40 5.36
CA PHE A 32 9.02 11.21 6.16
C PHE A 32 7.61 11.24 6.78
N PHE A 33 7.20 12.38 7.33
CA PHE A 33 5.89 12.52 7.96
C PHE A 33 4.73 12.46 6.96
N ILE A 34 4.90 13.01 5.76
CA ILE A 34 3.90 12.92 4.68
C ILE A 34 3.61 11.45 4.34
N GLU A 35 4.66 10.66 4.16
CA GLU A 35 4.55 9.22 3.87
C GLU A 35 3.92 8.45 5.03
N VAL A 36 4.39 8.71 6.26
CA VAL A 36 3.81 8.09 7.46
C VAL A 36 2.34 8.44 7.59
N TRP A 37 1.96 9.70 7.33
CA TRP A 37 0.58 10.14 7.42
C TRP A 37 -0.31 9.43 6.41
N PHE A 38 0.12 9.34 5.15
CA PHE A 38 -0.62 8.59 4.14
C PHE A 38 -0.77 7.10 4.51
N VAL A 39 0.30 6.47 5.01
CA VAL A 39 0.23 5.10 5.53
C VAL A 39 -0.78 4.99 6.68
N VAL A 40 -0.85 5.97 7.59
CA VAL A 40 -1.82 6.00 8.68
C VAL A 40 -3.26 6.13 8.15
N GLU A 41 -3.51 6.95 7.13
CA GLU A 41 -4.83 7.09 6.51
C GLU A 41 -5.30 5.77 5.90
N ILE A 42 -4.45 5.13 5.09
CA ILE A 42 -4.76 3.82 4.51
C ILE A 42 -4.93 2.77 5.61
N PHE A 43 -4.14 2.83 6.68
CA PHE A 43 -4.31 1.94 7.84
C PHE A 43 -5.69 2.11 8.47
N ILE A 44 -6.14 3.34 8.69
CA ILE A 44 -7.46 3.64 9.27
C ILE A 44 -8.56 3.14 8.35
N LEU A 45 -8.50 3.47 7.06
CA LEU A 45 -9.50 3.07 6.07
C LEU A 45 -9.61 1.55 5.91
N THR A 46 -8.48 0.84 6.00
CA THR A 46 -8.43 -0.62 5.90
C THR A 46 -8.48 -1.32 7.25
N PHE A 47 -8.59 -0.60 8.38
CA PHE A 47 -8.34 -1.15 9.70
C PHE A 47 -9.23 -2.36 10.04
N LEU A 48 -10.51 -2.25 9.67
CA LEU A 48 -11.54 -3.26 9.93
C LEU A 48 -11.57 -4.36 8.86
N THR A 49 -11.10 -4.07 7.65
CA THR A 49 -11.18 -4.98 6.51
C THR A 49 -9.90 -5.78 6.31
N LYS A 50 -8.72 -5.21 6.56
CA LYS A 50 -7.44 -5.89 6.37
C LYS A 50 -7.33 -7.14 7.25
N THR A 51 -6.87 -8.24 6.66
CA THR A 51 -6.68 -9.51 7.36
C THR A 51 -5.22 -9.82 7.65
N THR A 52 -4.31 -9.08 7.02
CA THR A 52 -2.87 -9.21 7.20
C THR A 52 -2.45 -8.80 8.63
N PRO A 53 -1.65 -9.65 9.31
CA PRO A 53 -1.10 -9.31 10.61
C PRO A 53 0.04 -8.29 10.45
N PHE A 54 0.31 -7.53 11.52
CA PHE A 54 1.32 -6.47 11.53
C PHE A 54 2.71 -6.91 11.05
N ARG A 55 3.12 -8.15 11.35
CA ARG A 55 4.39 -8.72 10.84
C ARG A 55 4.49 -8.75 9.31
N ILE A 56 3.37 -8.94 8.61
CA ILE A 56 3.34 -8.93 7.13
C ILE A 56 3.47 -7.49 6.65
N SER A 57 2.83 -6.55 7.34
CA SER A 57 2.95 -5.12 7.09
C SER A 57 4.41 -4.66 7.21
N LEU A 58 5.06 -5.03 8.30
CA LEU A 58 6.48 -4.75 8.53
C LEU A 58 7.39 -5.36 7.48
N SER A 59 7.09 -6.61 7.09
CA SER A 59 7.80 -7.31 6.02
C SER A 59 7.61 -6.62 4.66
N ALA A 60 6.42 -6.09 4.36
CA ALA A 60 6.15 -5.38 3.11
C ALA A 60 6.95 -4.08 3.05
N PHE A 61 6.87 -3.27 4.11
CA PHE A 61 7.65 -2.04 4.24
C PHE A 61 9.15 -2.29 4.11
N SER A 62 9.67 -3.25 4.87
CA SER A 62 11.11 -3.58 4.80
C SER A 62 11.50 -4.03 3.40
N LYS A 63 10.70 -4.87 2.73
CA LYS A 63 10.99 -5.30 1.35
C LYS A 63 10.95 -4.16 0.35
N GLY A 64 10.08 -3.17 0.55
CA GLY A 64 10.09 -1.93 -0.23
C GLY A 64 11.46 -1.24 -0.17
N ILE A 65 12.03 -1.14 1.03
CA ILE A 65 13.38 -0.62 1.25
C ILE A 65 14.43 -1.50 0.53
N TYR A 66 14.58 -2.77 0.90
CA TYR A 66 15.76 -3.52 0.45
C TYR A 66 15.62 -4.17 -0.93
N ILE A 67 14.42 -4.65 -1.30
CA ILE A 67 14.18 -5.22 -2.64
C ILE A 67 13.88 -4.11 -3.62
N GLY A 68 12.95 -3.20 -3.27
CA GLY A 68 12.55 -2.12 -4.17
C GLY A 68 13.76 -1.25 -4.52
N VAL A 69 14.36 -0.60 -3.53
CA VAL A 69 15.51 0.29 -3.77
C VAL A 69 16.73 -0.49 -4.27
N GLY A 70 17.01 -1.65 -3.68
CA GLY A 70 18.16 -2.45 -4.07
C GLY A 70 18.12 -2.91 -5.53
N LEU A 71 16.94 -3.33 -6.02
CA LEU A 71 16.77 -3.68 -7.43
C LEU A 71 16.78 -2.45 -8.34
N SER A 72 16.17 -1.34 -7.94
CA SER A 72 16.21 -0.11 -8.74
C SER A 72 17.64 0.41 -8.91
N LEU A 73 18.44 0.41 -7.84
CA LEU A 73 19.87 0.76 -7.90
C LEU A 73 20.66 -0.22 -8.77
N LEU A 74 20.42 -1.53 -8.61
CA LEU A 74 21.08 -2.54 -9.45
C LEU A 74 20.77 -2.33 -10.93
N VAL A 75 19.50 -2.11 -11.27
CA VAL A 75 19.06 -1.81 -12.64
C VAL A 75 19.75 -0.56 -13.15
N TYR A 76 19.73 0.52 -12.37
CA TYR A 76 20.38 1.78 -12.74
C TYR A 76 21.87 1.57 -13.05
N PHE A 77 22.62 0.88 -12.17
CA PHE A 77 24.04 0.57 -12.42
C PHE A 77 24.27 -0.32 -13.65
N LEU A 78 23.38 -1.28 -13.91
CA LEU A 78 23.45 -2.11 -15.11
C LEU A 78 23.23 -1.30 -16.39
N VAL A 79 22.25 -0.38 -16.36
CA VAL A 79 21.94 0.52 -17.49
C VAL A 79 23.12 1.44 -17.78
N LEU A 80 23.75 2.03 -16.77
CA LEU A 80 24.97 2.80 -16.95
C LEU A 80 26.15 1.93 -17.42
N GLY A 81 26.28 0.72 -16.88
CA GLY A 81 27.35 -0.22 -17.22
C GLY A 81 27.33 -0.72 -18.67
N ILE A 82 26.17 -0.72 -19.32
CA ILE A 82 26.03 -1.03 -20.76
C ILE A 82 26.17 0.22 -21.65
N GLY A 83 26.50 1.37 -21.09
CA GLY A 83 26.83 2.59 -21.82
C GLY A 83 25.66 3.53 -22.09
N PHE A 84 24.50 3.35 -21.46
CA PHE A 84 23.45 4.37 -21.50
C PHE A 84 23.86 5.57 -20.65
N GLU A 85 23.62 6.77 -21.19
CA GLU A 85 23.81 8.02 -20.46
C GLU A 85 22.71 8.20 -19.40
N GLU A 86 23.13 8.74 -18.26
CA GLU A 86 22.24 9.25 -17.23
C GLU A 86 21.44 10.45 -17.78
N ASP A 87 20.25 10.70 -17.22
CA ASP A 87 19.43 11.90 -17.52
C ASP A 87 18.93 12.09 -18.97
N THR A 88 19.01 11.06 -19.82
CA THR A 88 18.35 11.12 -21.14
C THR A 88 16.86 10.78 -21.04
N ILE A 89 16.04 11.36 -21.92
CA ILE A 89 14.61 11.00 -22.08
C ILE A 89 14.42 9.49 -22.17
N PHE A 90 15.29 8.80 -22.91
CA PHE A 90 15.20 7.36 -23.04
C PHE A 90 15.49 6.64 -21.72
N THR A 91 16.60 6.96 -21.06
CA THR A 91 17.01 6.29 -19.82
C THR A 91 16.09 6.66 -18.66
N SER A 92 16.07 7.93 -18.24
CA SER A 92 15.34 8.39 -17.06
C SER A 92 13.82 8.43 -17.29
N GLY A 93 13.40 8.77 -18.51
CA GLY A 93 12.00 8.97 -18.86
C GLY A 93 11.26 7.71 -19.33
N ILE A 94 11.92 6.76 -20.01
CA ILE A 94 11.23 5.61 -20.63
C ILE A 94 11.65 4.28 -20.01
N LEU A 95 12.95 4.08 -19.80
CA LEU A 95 13.50 2.78 -19.39
C LEU A 95 13.41 2.54 -17.88
N ILE A 96 13.80 3.52 -17.07
CA ILE A 96 13.83 3.40 -15.60
C ILE A 96 12.43 3.25 -14.98
N PRO A 97 11.40 4.05 -15.34
CA PRO A 97 10.09 3.98 -14.71
C PRO A 97 9.44 2.58 -14.68
N PRO A 98 9.34 1.80 -15.78
CA PRO A 98 8.77 0.46 -15.70
C PRO A 98 9.57 -0.49 -14.80
N LEU A 99 10.90 -0.35 -14.78
CA LEU A 99 11.76 -1.21 -13.96
C LEU A 99 11.63 -0.87 -12.49
N GLU A 100 11.53 0.42 -12.17
CA GLU A 100 11.37 0.91 -10.81
C GLU A 100 9.99 0.55 -10.24
N GLU A 101 8.91 0.74 -11.01
CA GLU A 101 7.56 0.33 -10.61
C GLU A 101 7.45 -1.19 -10.44
N ALA A 102 8.13 -1.97 -11.30
CA ALA A 102 8.23 -3.42 -11.12
C ALA A 102 8.99 -3.79 -9.85
N ALA A 103 10.10 -3.11 -9.54
CA ALA A 103 10.89 -3.33 -8.33
C ALA A 103 10.08 -3.00 -7.05
N LYS A 104 9.31 -1.90 -7.04
CA LYS A 104 8.41 -1.52 -5.95
C LYS A 104 7.30 -2.54 -5.70
N PHE A 105 6.74 -3.10 -6.78
CA PHE A 105 5.62 -4.04 -6.69
C PHE A 105 6.06 -5.51 -6.48
N LEU A 106 7.29 -5.87 -6.81
CA LEU A 106 7.82 -7.23 -6.61
C LEU A 106 7.69 -7.75 -5.16
N PRO A 107 8.00 -6.96 -4.10
CA PRO A 107 7.69 -7.31 -2.71
C PRO A 107 6.26 -7.80 -2.47
N VAL A 108 5.28 -7.15 -3.10
CA VAL A 108 3.86 -7.46 -2.98
C VAL A 108 3.58 -8.83 -3.59
N LEU A 109 4.11 -9.08 -4.79
CA LEU A 109 3.98 -10.37 -5.47
C LEU A 109 4.64 -11.50 -4.66
N LEU A 110 5.84 -11.27 -4.11
CA LEU A 110 6.55 -12.24 -3.28
C LEU A 110 5.76 -12.58 -2.00
N ILE A 111 5.27 -11.58 -1.28
CA ILE A 111 4.45 -11.78 -0.07
C ILE A 111 3.18 -12.55 -0.42
N THR A 112 2.50 -12.15 -1.48
CA THR A 112 1.26 -12.78 -1.96
C THR A 112 1.50 -14.25 -2.30
N TYR A 113 2.55 -14.53 -3.09
CA TYR A 113 2.95 -15.88 -3.47
C TYR A 113 3.25 -16.74 -2.24
N LEU A 114 4.04 -16.24 -1.29
CA LEU A 114 4.40 -16.98 -0.09
C LEU A 114 3.20 -17.25 0.82
N ILE A 115 2.28 -16.29 0.97
CA ILE A 115 1.04 -16.48 1.73
C ILE A 115 0.18 -17.54 1.05
N TYR A 116 -0.01 -17.43 -0.27
CA TYR A 116 -0.78 -18.40 -1.03
C TYR A 116 -0.20 -19.81 -0.91
N ARG A 117 1.13 -19.96 -1.07
CA ARG A 117 1.81 -21.26 -0.95
C ARG A 117 1.65 -21.89 0.43
N ARG A 118 1.79 -21.10 1.50
CA ARG A 118 1.77 -21.60 2.89
C ARG A 118 0.38 -21.85 3.44
N LYS A 119 -0.57 -20.98 3.14
CA LYS A 119 -1.89 -20.99 3.78
C LYS A 119 -3.02 -21.42 2.85
N LYS A 120 -2.77 -21.50 1.54
CA LYS A 120 -3.81 -21.70 0.52
C LYS A 120 -4.96 -20.69 0.64
N THR A 121 -4.62 -19.47 1.09
CA THR A 121 -5.56 -18.36 1.26
C THR A 121 -5.12 -17.22 0.37
N PHE A 122 -6.09 -16.53 -0.22
CA PHE A 122 -5.84 -15.27 -0.91
C PHE A 122 -6.08 -14.12 0.06
N LEU A 123 -5.35 -13.04 -0.22
CA LEU A 123 -5.56 -11.76 0.41
C LEU A 123 -6.85 -11.13 -0.14
N ASN A 124 -7.50 -10.31 0.67
CA ASN A 124 -8.62 -9.52 0.20
C ASN A 124 -8.14 -8.24 -0.51
N PRO A 125 -9.00 -7.52 -1.24
CA PRO A 125 -8.63 -6.29 -1.93
C PRO A 125 -7.96 -5.26 -1.01
N SER A 126 -8.50 -5.04 0.19
CA SER A 126 -7.90 -4.10 1.17
C SER A 126 -6.49 -4.53 1.61
N ASP A 127 -6.21 -5.83 1.71
CA ASP A 127 -4.87 -6.33 2.04
C ASP A 127 -3.87 -6.03 0.92
N TYR A 128 -4.27 -6.14 -0.36
CA TYR A 128 -3.41 -5.77 -1.48
C TYR A 128 -3.10 -4.28 -1.49
N LEU A 129 -4.10 -3.42 -1.27
CA LEU A 129 -3.87 -1.98 -1.08
C LEU A 129 -2.87 -1.75 0.06
N TRP A 130 -3.13 -2.32 1.24
CA TRP A 130 -2.34 -2.10 2.45
C TRP A 130 -0.86 -2.52 2.29
N ILE A 131 -0.60 -3.73 1.77
CA ILE A 131 0.78 -4.19 1.60
C ILE A 131 1.53 -3.43 0.50
N SER A 132 0.81 -2.97 -0.53
CA SER A 132 1.40 -2.24 -1.65
C SER A 132 1.77 -0.82 -1.24
N VAL A 133 0.90 -0.12 -0.50
CA VAL A 133 1.18 1.18 0.10
C VAL A 133 2.40 1.10 1.02
N LEU A 134 2.51 0.07 1.85
CA LEU A 134 3.69 -0.10 2.70
C LEU A 134 4.96 -0.38 1.91
N SER A 135 4.89 -1.16 0.84
CA SER A 135 6.03 -1.42 -0.05
C SER A 135 6.50 -0.12 -0.70
N GLY A 136 5.58 0.65 -1.27
CA GLY A 136 5.86 1.96 -1.86
C GLY A 136 6.43 2.94 -0.82
N ALA A 137 5.90 2.97 0.40
CA ALA A 137 6.40 3.84 1.47
C ALA A 137 7.84 3.52 1.86
N GLY A 138 8.16 2.21 1.97
CA GLY A 138 9.52 1.77 2.25
C GLY A 138 10.50 2.21 1.16
N PHE A 139 10.10 2.12 -0.11
CA PHE A 139 10.89 2.61 -1.24
C PHE A 139 11.07 4.13 -1.16
N SER A 140 9.94 4.86 -1.10
CA SER A 140 9.87 6.32 -1.14
C SER A 140 10.72 6.98 -0.06
N MET A 141 10.70 6.46 1.16
CA MET A 141 11.45 7.04 2.28
C MET A 141 12.96 6.99 2.05
N VAL A 142 13.47 5.94 1.43
CA VAL A 142 14.91 5.81 1.14
C VAL A 142 15.31 6.70 -0.01
N GLU A 143 14.49 6.75 -1.05
CA GLU A 143 14.71 7.62 -2.20
C GLU A 143 14.72 9.10 -1.81
N LYS A 144 13.71 9.54 -1.06
CA LYS A 144 13.62 10.92 -0.53
C LYS A 144 14.79 11.26 0.40
N MET A 145 15.31 10.27 1.13
CA MET A 145 16.52 10.44 1.93
C MET A 145 17.77 10.64 1.06
N TYR A 146 17.87 9.94 -0.07
CA TYR A 146 19.03 10.01 -0.97
C TYR A 146 19.02 11.30 -1.82
N PHE A 147 17.88 11.64 -2.41
CA PHE A 147 17.78 12.76 -3.33
C PHE A 147 17.65 14.12 -2.65
N GLY A 148 17.43 14.18 -1.33
CA GLY A 148 17.58 15.39 -0.50
C GLY A 148 16.84 16.63 -1.02
N ASP A 149 15.65 16.91 -0.47
CA ASP A 149 14.88 18.11 -0.83
C ASP A 149 14.46 18.25 -2.30
N VAL A 150 14.44 17.14 -3.08
CA VAL A 150 13.57 17.11 -4.27
C VAL A 150 12.14 17.27 -3.77
N THR A 151 11.71 18.52 -3.71
CA THR A 151 10.34 18.92 -3.51
C THR A 151 9.61 18.40 -4.73
N PHE A 152 9.08 17.19 -4.65
CA PHE A 152 7.86 16.91 -5.39
C PHE A 152 6.83 17.86 -4.79
N SER A 153 6.72 19.07 -5.35
CA SER A 153 5.80 20.16 -4.95
C SER A 153 4.32 19.72 -4.95
N TYR A 154 4.09 18.46 -5.29
CA TYR A 154 2.87 17.85 -5.76
C TYR A 154 2.25 16.88 -4.73
N THR A 155 2.59 17.00 -3.45
CA THR A 155 2.08 16.12 -2.38
C THR A 155 1.31 16.88 -1.31
N TYR A 156 0.17 17.43 -1.72
CA TYR A 156 -0.72 18.21 -0.87
C TYR A 156 -2.14 17.92 -1.29
N GLY A 157 -2.78 16.96 -0.64
CA GLY A 157 -4.19 16.72 -0.86
C GLY A 157 -5.10 17.78 -0.23
N PRO A 158 -6.43 17.66 -0.34
CA PRO A 158 -7.36 18.57 0.32
C PRO A 158 -7.02 18.64 1.80
N HIS A 159 -7.05 19.83 2.38
CA HIS A 159 -6.61 20.04 3.76
C HIS A 159 -7.67 20.73 4.61
N LEU A 160 -7.65 20.46 5.91
CA LEU A 160 -8.42 21.18 6.92
C LEU A 160 -7.45 21.84 7.90
N GLY A 161 -7.25 23.14 7.75
CA GLY A 161 -6.17 23.85 8.45
C GLY A 161 -4.81 23.33 7.97
N GLY A 162 -3.94 22.92 8.90
CA GLY A 162 -2.61 22.35 8.58
C GLY A 162 -2.57 20.84 8.34
N ILE A 163 -3.73 20.16 8.29
CA ILE A 163 -3.82 18.71 8.10
C ILE A 163 -4.20 18.42 6.66
N TYR A 164 -3.28 17.82 5.90
CA TYR A 164 -3.49 17.40 4.51
C TYR A 164 -4.03 15.97 4.48
N PHE A 165 -5.11 15.74 3.72
CA PHE A 165 -5.70 14.42 3.51
C PHE A 165 -5.16 13.79 2.24
N PHE A 166 -4.73 12.54 2.32
CA PHE A 166 -4.09 11.82 1.21
C PHE A 166 -2.92 12.59 0.58
N PRO A 167 -1.95 13.07 1.38
CA PRO A 167 -0.90 13.96 0.89
C PRO A 167 0.00 13.28 -0.15
N ASP A 168 0.10 11.95 -0.14
CA ASP A 168 0.85 11.20 -1.15
C ASP A 168 0.01 10.91 -2.42
N ALA A 169 -1.31 10.98 -2.35
CA ALA A 169 -2.17 10.60 -3.48
C ALA A 169 -2.78 11.80 -4.23
N LEU A 170 -2.64 13.03 -3.72
CA LEU A 170 -3.27 14.23 -4.28
C LEU A 170 -2.24 15.38 -4.34
N SER A 171 -2.14 16.03 -5.51
CA SER A 171 -1.28 17.19 -5.76
C SER A 171 -2.06 18.50 -5.62
N ALA A 172 -1.51 19.50 -4.91
CA ALA A 172 -2.12 20.83 -4.80
C ALA A 172 -1.82 21.74 -5.98
N ASP A 173 -0.69 21.53 -6.68
CA ASP A 173 -0.20 22.47 -7.69
C ASP A 173 -0.68 22.11 -9.11
N GLY A 174 -1.64 21.19 -9.24
CA GLY A 174 -2.27 20.81 -10.51
C GLY A 174 -1.35 20.10 -11.51
N ILE A 175 -0.10 19.87 -11.12
CA ILE A 175 0.92 19.12 -11.85
C ILE A 175 1.39 18.01 -10.89
N GLY A 176 1.69 16.81 -11.36
CA GLY A 176 2.54 15.87 -10.62
C GLY A 176 1.97 14.48 -10.35
N TYR A 177 2.90 13.53 -10.39
CA TYR A 177 2.76 12.12 -10.08
C TYR A 177 2.30 11.92 -8.62
N ILE A 178 1.34 11.02 -8.41
CA ILE A 178 1.01 10.57 -7.05
C ILE A 178 2.25 9.89 -6.47
N GLY A 179 2.59 10.16 -5.22
CA GLY A 179 3.78 9.62 -4.61
C GLY A 179 3.83 8.09 -4.57
N HIS A 180 5.02 7.55 -4.35
CA HIS A 180 5.30 6.14 -4.59
C HIS A 180 4.44 5.19 -3.76
N SER A 181 4.01 5.59 -2.56
CA SER A 181 3.09 4.79 -1.74
C SER A 181 1.72 4.69 -2.39
N ALA A 182 1.17 5.83 -2.83
CA ALA A 182 -0.11 5.88 -3.52
C ALA A 182 -0.05 5.15 -4.87
N ALA A 183 1.01 5.37 -5.66
CA ALA A 183 1.24 4.73 -6.95
C ALA A 183 1.27 3.20 -6.84
N THR A 184 2.11 2.69 -5.94
CA THR A 184 2.20 1.25 -5.67
C THR A 184 0.86 0.73 -5.11
N GLY A 185 0.19 1.52 -4.26
CA GLY A 185 -1.14 1.25 -3.74
C GLY A 185 -2.20 1.08 -4.83
N LEU A 186 -2.19 1.92 -5.86
CA LEU A 186 -3.08 1.86 -7.02
C LEU A 186 -2.89 0.56 -7.79
N ILE A 187 -1.64 0.18 -8.09
CA ILE A 187 -1.31 -1.11 -8.71
C ILE A 187 -1.86 -2.26 -7.84
N GLY A 188 -1.68 -2.16 -6.52
CA GLY A 188 -2.22 -3.10 -5.54
C GLY A 188 -3.74 -3.24 -5.57
N MET A 189 -4.48 -2.13 -5.64
CA MET A 189 -5.94 -2.13 -5.77
C MET A 189 -6.38 -2.81 -7.07
N CYS A 190 -5.77 -2.44 -8.20
CA CYS A 190 -6.03 -3.06 -9.49
C CYS A 190 -5.79 -4.58 -9.47
N PHE A 191 -4.72 -5.01 -8.81
CA PHE A 191 -4.40 -6.43 -8.63
C PHE A 191 -5.42 -7.16 -7.75
N GLY A 192 -5.78 -6.57 -6.60
CA GLY A 192 -6.77 -7.14 -5.68
C GLY A 192 -8.17 -7.23 -6.29
N LEU A 193 -8.61 -6.17 -6.97
CA LEU A 193 -9.87 -6.13 -7.71
C LEU A 193 -9.85 -7.11 -8.89
N GLY A 194 -8.75 -7.21 -9.64
CA GLY A 194 -8.60 -8.20 -10.72
C GLY A 194 -8.79 -9.62 -10.20
N LEU A 195 -8.11 -9.98 -9.10
CA LEU A 195 -8.30 -11.29 -8.47
C LEU A 195 -9.72 -11.50 -7.94
N TYR A 196 -10.38 -10.45 -7.43
CA TYR A 196 -11.79 -10.52 -7.08
C TYR A 196 -12.66 -10.86 -8.29
N LEU A 197 -12.50 -10.14 -9.42
CA LEU A 197 -13.22 -10.41 -10.67
C LEU A 197 -13.03 -11.86 -11.13
N LYS A 198 -11.79 -12.35 -11.09
CA LYS A 198 -11.44 -13.74 -11.42
C LYS A 198 -12.22 -14.77 -10.58
N SER A 199 -12.43 -14.46 -9.30
CA SER A 199 -13.08 -15.37 -8.35
C SER A 199 -14.60 -15.27 -8.36
N LYS A 200 -15.18 -14.08 -8.58
CA LYS A 200 -16.61 -13.82 -8.33
C LYS A 200 -17.47 -13.50 -9.53
N ILE A 201 -16.91 -12.94 -10.59
CA ILE A 201 -17.72 -12.46 -11.72
C ILE A 201 -17.45 -13.35 -12.93
N THR A 202 -18.28 -14.38 -13.12
CA THR A 202 -18.11 -15.41 -14.16
C THR A 202 -17.92 -14.81 -15.56
N SER A 203 -18.67 -13.76 -15.90
CA SER A 203 -18.58 -13.07 -17.20
C SER A 203 -17.25 -12.33 -17.40
N LEU A 204 -16.64 -11.82 -16.33
CA LEU A 204 -15.40 -11.04 -16.38
C LEU A 204 -14.15 -11.85 -15.99
N LYS A 205 -14.32 -13.14 -15.65
CA LYS A 205 -13.23 -13.99 -15.16
C LYS A 205 -12.06 -14.08 -16.14
N LYS A 206 -12.29 -14.04 -17.45
CA LYS A 206 -11.21 -14.08 -18.47
C LYS A 206 -10.45 -12.76 -18.60
N LEU A 207 -11.08 -11.65 -18.20
CA LEU A 207 -10.56 -10.29 -18.32
C LEU A 207 -9.90 -9.78 -17.02
N TRP A 208 -9.77 -10.64 -16.02
CA TRP A 208 -9.26 -10.27 -14.69
C TRP A 208 -7.88 -9.62 -14.70
N TRP A 209 -7.03 -9.98 -15.68
CA TRP A 209 -5.66 -9.50 -15.82
C TRP A 209 -5.58 -8.11 -16.46
N ILE A 210 -6.64 -7.64 -17.11
CA ILE A 210 -6.66 -6.30 -17.72
C ILE A 210 -6.49 -5.24 -16.65
N LEU A 211 -7.16 -5.40 -15.50
CA LEU A 211 -7.11 -4.41 -14.43
C LEU A 211 -5.70 -4.21 -13.84
N PRO A 212 -4.95 -5.26 -13.42
CA PRO A 212 -3.58 -5.09 -12.95
C PRO A 212 -2.64 -4.58 -14.04
N LEU A 213 -2.76 -5.04 -15.29
CA LEU A 213 -1.92 -4.52 -16.37
C LEU A 213 -2.20 -3.04 -16.66
N ALA A 214 -3.47 -2.63 -16.67
CA ALA A 214 -3.86 -1.25 -16.88
C ALA A 214 -3.38 -0.35 -15.73
N GLY A 215 -3.54 -0.80 -14.47
CA GLY A 215 -3.03 -0.06 -13.30
C GLY A 215 -1.52 0.10 -13.33
N PHE A 216 -0.78 -0.95 -13.69
CA PHE A 216 0.67 -0.90 -13.83
C PHE A 216 1.10 0.04 -14.97
N ALA A 217 0.53 -0.16 -16.16
CA ALA A 217 0.84 0.67 -17.34
C ALA A 217 0.53 2.15 -17.10
N TRP A 218 -0.57 2.45 -16.42
CA TRP A 218 -0.94 3.82 -16.06
C TRP A 218 0.10 4.48 -15.15
N ILE A 219 0.50 3.80 -14.07
CA ILE A 219 1.51 4.34 -13.15
C ILE A 219 2.88 4.49 -13.81
N VAL A 220 3.27 3.54 -14.66
CA VAL A 220 4.52 3.64 -15.45
C VAL A 220 4.48 4.85 -16.39
N LEU A 221 3.35 5.06 -17.08
CA LEU A 221 3.18 6.20 -17.98
C LEU A 221 3.27 7.52 -17.22
N GLU A 222 2.57 7.64 -16.08
CA GLU A 222 2.60 8.84 -15.24
C GLU A 222 4.00 9.12 -14.68
N HIS A 223 4.70 8.07 -14.22
CA HIS A 223 6.07 8.20 -13.74
C HIS A 223 7.01 8.62 -14.87
N ALA A 224 6.90 8.00 -16.06
CA ALA A 224 7.63 8.39 -17.25
C ALA A 224 7.42 9.86 -17.62
N ILE A 225 6.17 10.33 -17.63
CA ILE A 225 5.80 11.72 -17.91
C ILE A 225 6.51 12.67 -16.94
N VAL A 226 6.48 12.37 -15.64
CA VAL A 226 7.14 13.21 -14.64
C VAL A 226 8.65 13.21 -14.81
N ASN A 227 9.28 12.06 -15.06
CA ASN A 227 10.72 12.00 -15.30
C ASN A 227 11.12 12.75 -16.56
N ILE A 228 10.35 12.63 -17.64
CA ILE A 228 10.57 13.39 -18.87
C ILE A 228 10.46 14.90 -18.59
N SER A 229 9.50 15.33 -17.76
CA SER A 229 9.31 16.75 -17.44
C SER A 229 10.51 17.38 -16.70
N PHE A 230 11.32 16.58 -16.01
CA PHE A 230 12.57 17.04 -15.40
C PHE A 230 13.72 17.17 -16.40
N VAL A 231 13.69 16.40 -17.50
CA VAL A 231 14.69 16.46 -18.56
C VAL A 231 14.35 17.57 -19.55
N GLU A 232 13.09 17.63 -20.00
CA GLU A 232 12.59 18.60 -20.97
C GLU A 232 11.14 19.02 -20.67
N ASN A 233 10.85 20.31 -20.80
CA ASN A 233 9.52 20.84 -20.52
C ASN A 233 8.63 20.74 -21.77
N TYR A 234 7.73 19.75 -21.80
CA TYR A 234 6.80 19.52 -22.89
C TYR A 234 5.35 19.85 -22.50
N ASP A 235 4.77 20.86 -23.16
CA ASP A 235 3.40 21.31 -22.86
C ASP A 235 2.32 20.23 -23.09
N TRP A 236 2.56 19.28 -24.00
CA TRP A 236 1.60 18.21 -24.27
C TRP A 236 1.50 17.20 -23.11
N LEU A 237 2.49 17.12 -22.22
CA LEU A 237 2.43 16.29 -21.02
C LEU A 237 1.29 16.74 -20.08
N TYR A 238 0.92 18.02 -20.12
CA TYR A 238 -0.25 18.54 -19.40
C TYR A 238 -1.58 18.04 -19.99
N MET A 239 -1.62 17.67 -21.28
CA MET A 239 -2.84 17.15 -21.92
C MET A 239 -3.21 15.74 -21.44
N LEU A 240 -2.28 14.99 -20.85
CA LEU A 240 -2.55 13.72 -20.18
C LEU A 240 -3.08 13.91 -18.75
N GLY A 241 -3.46 15.13 -18.40
CA GLY A 241 -4.05 15.50 -17.12
C GLY A 241 -3.02 15.97 -16.10
N GLY A 242 -1.75 16.06 -16.47
CA GLY A 242 -0.70 16.62 -15.61
C GLY A 242 -0.63 15.98 -14.23
N GLY A 243 -1.00 14.71 -14.07
CA GLY A 243 -1.07 14.07 -12.76
C GLY A 243 -2.35 14.32 -11.95
N VAL A 244 -3.30 15.13 -12.43
CA VAL A 244 -4.61 15.36 -11.77
C VAL A 244 -5.55 14.17 -11.91
N VAL A 245 -5.42 13.39 -12.99
CA VAL A 245 -6.30 12.24 -13.28
C VAL A 245 -6.01 11.06 -12.34
N THR A 246 -4.74 10.83 -12.02
CA THR A 246 -4.31 9.68 -11.22
C THR A 246 -4.92 9.65 -9.80
N PRO A 247 -4.99 10.77 -9.05
CA PRO A 247 -5.73 10.82 -7.80
C PRO A 247 -7.21 10.45 -7.92
N ILE A 248 -7.87 10.90 -9.00
CA ILE A 248 -9.29 10.56 -9.25
C ILE A 248 -9.42 9.05 -9.48
N ILE A 249 -8.54 8.46 -10.28
CA ILE A 249 -8.49 7.01 -10.49
C ILE A 249 -8.24 6.29 -9.16
N PHE A 250 -7.33 6.79 -8.31
CA PHE A 250 -7.07 6.24 -6.99
C PHE A 250 -8.34 6.16 -6.15
N ILE A 251 -9.12 7.25 -6.06
CA ILE A 251 -10.39 7.28 -5.31
C ILE A 251 -11.43 6.35 -5.94
N ILE A 252 -11.57 6.35 -7.27
CA ILE A 252 -12.49 5.47 -8.01
C ILE A 252 -12.19 3.99 -7.73
N LEU A 253 -10.92 3.61 -7.55
CA LEU A 253 -10.52 2.24 -7.23
C LEU A 253 -10.56 1.94 -5.72
N LEU A 254 -10.34 2.95 -4.87
CA LEU A 254 -10.39 2.83 -3.42
C LEU A 254 -11.80 2.47 -2.94
N VAL A 255 -12.83 3.15 -3.47
CA VAL A 255 -14.23 2.92 -3.12
C VAL A 255 -14.66 1.45 -3.31
N PRO A 256 -14.49 0.80 -4.49
CA PRO A 256 -14.83 -0.60 -4.66
C PRO A 256 -13.90 -1.53 -3.87
N THR A 257 -12.62 -1.20 -3.72
CA THR A 257 -11.68 -1.99 -2.89
C THR A 257 -12.19 -2.12 -1.46
N LEU A 258 -12.52 -1.00 -0.82
CA LEU A 258 -13.08 -1.00 0.54
C LEU A 258 -14.52 -1.54 0.56
N GLY A 259 -15.33 -1.14 -0.43
CA GLY A 259 -16.74 -1.50 -0.54
C GLY A 259 -16.98 -3.00 -0.63
N ILE A 260 -16.17 -3.73 -1.42
CA ILE A 260 -16.26 -5.19 -1.53
C ILE A 260 -16.00 -5.86 -0.17
N ASP A 261 -14.97 -5.43 0.55
CA ASP A 261 -14.63 -5.98 1.85
C ASP A 261 -15.67 -5.67 2.92
N ILE A 262 -16.14 -4.42 2.97
CA ILE A 262 -17.18 -3.96 3.89
C ILE A 262 -18.49 -4.72 3.62
N TYR A 263 -18.89 -4.83 2.36
CA TYR A 263 -20.09 -5.58 1.94
C TYR A 263 -20.00 -7.06 2.30
N GLY A 264 -18.84 -7.70 2.05
CA GLY A 264 -18.58 -9.08 2.44
C GLY A 264 -18.75 -9.31 3.94
N LEU A 265 -18.16 -8.42 4.75
CA LEU A 265 -18.26 -8.47 6.20
C LEU A 265 -19.71 -8.29 6.69
N PHE A 266 -20.42 -7.28 6.19
CA PHE A 266 -21.82 -7.02 6.56
C PHE A 266 -22.75 -8.18 6.19
N ASN A 267 -22.59 -8.74 5.00
CA ASN A 267 -23.39 -9.87 4.55
C ASN A 267 -23.20 -11.11 5.43
N LEU A 268 -21.97 -11.37 5.88
CA LEU A 268 -21.73 -12.49 6.79
C LEU A 268 -22.38 -12.22 8.15
N ILE A 269 -22.18 -11.02 8.73
CA ILE A 269 -22.81 -10.65 10.00
C ILE A 269 -24.35 -10.78 9.91
N LYS A 270 -24.95 -10.39 8.78
CA LYS A 270 -26.38 -10.55 8.52
C LYS A 270 -26.82 -12.02 8.47
N LYS A 271 -26.03 -12.89 7.84
CA LYS A 271 -26.33 -14.33 7.72
C LYS A 271 -26.11 -15.11 9.02
N HIS A 272 -25.34 -14.60 9.97
CA HIS A 272 -25.02 -15.28 11.23
C HIS A 272 -25.50 -14.48 12.45
N PRO A 273 -26.77 -14.64 12.88
CA PRO A 273 -27.36 -13.85 13.96
C PRO A 273 -26.63 -14.00 15.30
N VAL A 274 -26.00 -15.15 15.55
CA VAL A 274 -25.16 -15.39 16.74
C VAL A 274 -23.96 -14.44 16.75
N VAL A 275 -23.27 -14.27 15.61
CA VAL A 275 -22.14 -13.34 15.47
C VAL A 275 -22.62 -11.90 15.64
N LYS A 276 -23.75 -11.53 15.02
CA LYS A 276 -24.35 -10.20 15.17
C LYS A 276 -24.67 -9.88 16.63
N LYS A 277 -25.31 -10.81 17.36
CA LYS A 277 -25.65 -10.65 18.78
C LYS A 277 -24.39 -10.50 19.65
N ALA A 278 -23.35 -11.30 19.38
CA ALA A 278 -22.07 -11.20 20.07
C ALA A 278 -21.40 -9.83 19.84
N LEU A 279 -21.32 -9.37 18.59
CA LEU A 279 -20.75 -8.07 18.24
C LEU A 279 -21.49 -6.91 18.90
N ILE A 280 -22.83 -6.90 18.87
CA ILE A 280 -23.63 -5.86 19.53
C ILE A 280 -23.40 -5.86 21.05
N GLY A 281 -23.33 -7.06 21.65
CA GLY A 281 -23.04 -7.21 23.08
C GLY A 281 -21.66 -6.66 23.45
N GLU A 282 -20.62 -7.01 22.70
CA GLU A 282 -19.26 -6.52 22.91
C GLU A 282 -19.20 -5.00 22.70
N SER A 283 -19.78 -4.44 21.63
CA SER A 283 -19.81 -2.99 21.39
C SER A 283 -20.50 -2.21 22.51
N LYS A 284 -21.64 -2.68 23.01
CA LYS A 284 -22.33 -2.06 24.16
C LYS A 284 -21.46 -2.07 25.42
N LYS A 285 -20.75 -3.17 25.66
CA LYS A 285 -19.84 -3.30 26.79
C LYS A 285 -18.62 -2.36 26.66
N ILE A 286 -18.01 -2.27 25.48
CA ILE A 286 -16.91 -1.33 25.20
C ILE A 286 -17.35 0.11 25.53
N ILE A 287 -18.50 0.55 25.00
CA ILE A 287 -19.00 1.92 25.23
C ILE A 287 -19.27 2.16 26.73
N LYS A 288 -19.84 1.17 27.43
CA LYS A 288 -20.10 1.26 28.87
C LYS A 288 -18.81 1.36 29.67
N ASP A 289 -17.83 0.50 29.40
CA ASP A 289 -16.55 0.48 30.11
C ASP A 289 -15.77 1.78 29.86
N PHE A 290 -15.80 2.30 28.63
CA PHE A 290 -15.18 3.57 28.26
C PHE A 290 -15.79 4.76 29.02
N LYS A 291 -17.12 4.86 29.06
CA LYS A 291 -17.83 5.90 29.82
C LYS A 291 -17.58 5.84 31.33
N ASN A 292 -17.27 4.66 31.86
CA ASN A 292 -16.97 4.45 33.28
C ASN A 292 -15.47 4.61 33.62
N GLY A 293 -14.65 5.12 32.68
CA GLY A 293 -13.21 5.29 32.90
C GLY A 293 -12.41 3.99 32.88
N LYS A 294 -13.00 2.86 32.48
CA LYS A 294 -12.32 1.56 32.34
C LYS A 294 -11.69 1.43 30.95
N TRP A 295 -10.74 2.33 30.66
CA TRP A 295 -10.12 2.44 29.34
C TRP A 295 -9.34 1.18 28.96
N ALA A 296 -8.58 0.60 29.89
CA ALA A 296 -7.81 -0.62 29.65
C ALA A 296 -8.70 -1.82 29.26
N ASP A 297 -9.78 -2.04 30.01
CA ASP A 297 -10.75 -3.11 29.73
C ASP A 297 -11.43 -2.91 28.36
N SER A 298 -11.80 -1.66 28.07
CA SER A 298 -12.37 -1.27 26.77
C SER A 298 -11.42 -1.58 25.61
N LEU A 299 -10.14 -1.27 25.76
CA LEU A 299 -9.11 -1.54 24.74
C LEU A 299 -8.87 -3.04 24.54
N ILE A 300 -8.83 -3.82 25.63
CA ILE A 300 -8.72 -5.28 25.56
C ILE A 300 -9.91 -5.88 24.80
N LEU A 301 -11.13 -5.43 25.12
CA LEU A 301 -12.34 -5.91 24.48
C LEU A 301 -12.40 -5.49 23.01
N LEU A 302 -12.07 -4.24 22.69
CA LEU A 302 -11.97 -3.74 21.32
C LEU A 302 -10.98 -4.57 20.49
N LYS A 303 -9.78 -4.84 21.02
CA LYS A 303 -8.78 -5.70 20.37
C LYS A 303 -9.32 -7.10 20.07
N LYS A 304 -10.08 -7.68 21.01
CA LYS A 304 -10.73 -8.99 20.83
C LYS A 304 -11.79 -8.94 19.73
N THR A 305 -12.66 -7.93 19.74
CA THR A 305 -13.70 -7.73 18.73
C THR A 305 -13.10 -7.57 17.33
N ILE A 306 -12.06 -6.73 17.19
CA ILE A 306 -11.34 -6.57 15.91
C ILE A 306 -10.69 -7.88 15.46
N SER A 307 -10.07 -8.63 16.38
CA SER A 307 -9.50 -9.94 16.05
C SER A 307 -10.55 -10.91 15.54
N MET A 308 -11.75 -10.91 16.15
CA MET A 308 -12.88 -11.72 15.70
C MET A 308 -13.35 -11.31 14.30
N LEU A 309 -13.54 -10.00 14.05
CA LEU A 309 -13.94 -9.49 12.73
C LEU A 309 -12.92 -9.86 11.64
N ARG A 310 -11.62 -9.77 11.92
CA ARG A 310 -10.57 -10.16 10.97
C ARG A 310 -10.60 -11.66 10.67
N LYS A 311 -10.77 -12.51 11.69
CA LYS A 311 -10.92 -13.97 11.50
C LYS A 311 -12.13 -14.30 10.64
N ILE A 312 -13.25 -13.62 10.89
CA ILE A 312 -14.45 -13.73 10.07
C ILE A 312 -14.15 -13.35 8.62
N ASN A 313 -13.45 -12.24 8.40
CA ASN A 313 -13.13 -11.80 7.05
C ASN A 313 -12.23 -12.79 6.30
N ILE A 314 -11.23 -13.37 6.97
CA ILE A 314 -10.40 -14.45 6.41
C ILE A 314 -11.26 -15.63 5.91
N LEU A 315 -12.26 -16.04 6.72
CA LEU A 315 -13.13 -17.15 6.36
C LEU A 315 -14.03 -16.85 5.14
N ILE A 316 -14.48 -15.60 4.98
CA ILE A 316 -15.23 -15.16 3.79
C ILE A 316 -14.40 -15.42 2.54
N TRP A 317 -13.17 -14.90 2.55
CA TRP A 317 -12.30 -14.97 1.40
C TRP A 317 -11.85 -16.40 1.10
N GLN A 318 -11.58 -17.22 2.13
CA GLN A 318 -11.29 -18.65 1.94
C GLN A 318 -12.44 -19.40 1.26
N LYS A 319 -13.69 -19.20 1.70
CA LYS A 319 -14.85 -19.86 1.09
C LYS A 319 -15.09 -19.38 -0.33
N SER A 320 -14.77 -18.11 -0.60
CA SER A 320 -15.07 -17.47 -1.87
C SER A 320 -14.35 -18.06 -3.09
N LEU A 321 -13.26 -18.77 -2.87
CA LEU A 321 -12.36 -19.30 -3.91
C LEU A 321 -12.59 -20.77 -4.21
N ASN A 322 -13.24 -21.49 -3.29
CA ASN A 322 -13.58 -22.90 -3.44
C ASN A 322 -14.93 -23.08 -4.16
N SER A 323 -15.63 -21.97 -4.44
CA SER A 323 -16.86 -21.89 -5.24
C SER A 323 -16.54 -21.41 -6.65
#